data_AF-E6TW06-F1
#
_entry.id   AF-E6TW06-F1
#
_cell.length_a   1.000
_cell.length_b   1.000
_cell.length_c   1.000
_cell.angle_alpha   90.00
_cell.angle_beta   90.00
_cell.angle_gamma   90.00
#
_symmetry.space_group_name_H-M   'P 1'
#
loop_
_entity.id
_entity.type
_entity.pdbx_description
1 polymer ?
#
loop_
_entity_poly.entity_id
_entity_poly.type
_entity_poly.pdbx_seq_one_letter_code
_entity_poly.pdbx_strand_id
1 'polypeptide(L)' 'MRRRGAMRYLSDDLLMETYRKARELQLSEDFITLIRQEIERRSRKDKQSITS' A
#
# COMPACT_ATOMS: atom_id res chain seq x y z
N MET A 1 -4.03 20.56 4.24
CA MET A 1 -3.11 20.06 3.20
C MET A 1 -3.14 18.54 3.20
N ARG A 2 -3.88 17.88 2.29
CA ARG A 2 -3.86 16.41 2.20
C ARG A 2 -2.53 16.01 1.56
N ARG A 3 -1.54 15.58 2.35
CA ARG A 3 -0.34 14.92 1.81
C ARG A 3 -0.83 13.77 0.93
N ARG A 4 -0.72 13.91 -0.39
CA ARG A 4 -0.94 12.79 -1.30
C ARG A 4 0.20 11.82 -1.00
N GLY A 5 -0.08 10.77 -0.22
CA GLY A 5 0.95 9.82 0.20
C GLY A 5 1.65 9.23 -1.02
N ALA A 6 2.99 9.25 -1.04
CA ALA A 6 3.82 8.84 -2.17
C ALA A 6 3.44 7.46 -2.74
N MET A 7 2.95 6.56 -1.87
CA MET A 7 2.57 5.20 -2.23
C MET A 7 1.31 5.08 -3.10
N ARG A 8 0.51 6.14 -3.23
CA ARG A 8 -0.68 6.12 -4.12
C ARG A 8 -0.33 6.11 -5.61
N TYR A 9 0.91 6.47 -5.96
CA TYR A 9 1.38 6.53 -7.33
C TYR A 9 2.14 5.28 -7.79
N LEU A 10 2.41 4.35 -6.87
CA LEU A 10 3.03 3.07 -7.21
C LEU A 10 2.00 2.18 -7.93
N SER A 11 2.43 1.40 -8.93
CA SER A 11 1.61 0.29 -9.44
C SER A 11 1.39 -0.75 -8.35
N ASP A 12 0.39 -1.63 -8.51
CA ASP A 12 0.13 -2.69 -7.54
C ASP A 12 1.34 -3.63 -7.41
N ASP A 13 1.96 -4.00 -8.52
CA ASP A 13 3.17 -4.83 -8.54
C ASP A 13 4.33 -4.20 -7.75
N LEU A 14 4.61 -2.91 -8.00
CA LEU A 14 5.71 -2.21 -7.32
C LEU A 14 5.39 -1.99 -5.83
N LEU A 15 4.13 -1.74 -5.47
CA LEU A 15 3.71 -1.61 -4.08
C LEU A 15 3.91 -2.92 -3.30
N MET A 16 3.54 -4.05 -3.91
CA MET A 16 3.70 -5.38 -3.32
C MET A 16 5.18 -5.78 -3.20
N GLU A 17 5.99 -5.49 -4.22
CA GLU A 17 7.44 -5.71 -4.19
C GLU A 17 8.09 -4.85 -3.09
N THR A 18 7.71 -3.58 -2.99
CA THR A 18 8.21 -2.66 -1.96
C THR A 18 7.87 -3.18 -0.55
N TYR A 19 6.65 -3.68 -0.33
CA TYR A 19 6.26 -4.29 0.94
C TYR A 19 7.14 -5.49 1.30
N ARG A 20 7.33 -6.41 0.35
CA ARG A 20 8.17 -7.60 0.55
C ARG A 20 9.59 -7.19 0.90
N LYS A 21 10.18 -6.28 0.13
CA LYS A 21 11.55 -5.81 0.35
C LYS A 21 11.72 -5.09 1.69
N ALA A 22 10.76 -4.26 2.08
CA ALA A 22 10.78 -3.58 3.36
C ALA A 22 10.79 -4.55 4.55
N ARG A 23 10.06 -5.67 4.45
CA ARG A 23 10.07 -6.74 5.45
C ARG A 23 11.37 -7.54 5.44
N GLU A 24 11.90 -7.88 4.27
CA GLU A 24 13.20 -8.58 4.14
C GLU A 24 14.35 -7.77 4.77
N LEU A 25 14.32 -6.45 4.59
CA LEU A 25 15.33 -5.53 5.12
C LEU A 25 15.08 -5.09 6.56
N GLN A 26 13.99 -5.57 7.19
CA GLN A 26 13.59 -5.18 8.55
C GLN A 26 13.55 -3.65 8.74
N LEU A 27 12.96 -2.94 7.77
CA LEU A 27 12.77 -1.49 7.88
C LEU A 27 11.79 -1.16 9.02
N SER A 28 11.64 0.13 9.33
CA SER A 28 10.79 0.55 10.44
C SER A 28 9.35 0.04 10.28
N GLU A 29 8.77 -0.42 11.39
CA GLU A 29 7.40 -0.91 11.46
C GLU A 29 6.39 0.14 10.98
N ASP A 30 6.65 1.43 11.25
CA ASP A 30 5.83 2.53 10.75
C ASP A 30 5.81 2.57 9.22
N PHE A 31 6.97 2.37 8.58
CA PHE A 31 7.07 2.36 7.12
C PHE A 31 6.34 1.15 6.53
N ILE A 32 6.55 -0.04 7.10
CA ILE A 32 5.88 -1.28 6.69
C ILE A 32 4.36 -1.15 6.86
N THR A 33 3.92 -0.54 7.96
CA THR A 33 2.51 -0.29 8.25
C THR A 33 1.86 0.65 7.24
N LEU A 34 2.56 1.71 6.81
CA LEU A 34 2.05 2.61 5.77
C LEU A 34 1.83 1.88 4.43
N ILE A 35 2.73 0.98 4.05
CA ILE A 35 2.58 0.18 2.83
C ILE A 35 1.37 -0.76 2.95
N ARG A 36 1.26 -1.48 4.07
CA ARG A 36 0.15 -2.41 4.34
C ARG A 36 -1.21 -1.69 4.28
N GLN A 37 -1.32 -0.51 4.90
CA GLN A 37 -2.54 0.29 4.87
C GLN A 37 -2.94 0.67 3.44
N GLU A 38 -1.98 1.02 2.58
CA GLU A 38 -2.26 1.34 1.18
C GLU A 38 -2.70 0.09 0.38
N ILE A 39 -2.08 -1.07 0.61
CA ILE A 39 -2.51 -2.36 0.01
C ILE A 39 -3.98 -2.65 0.41
N GLU A 40 -4.30 -2.60 1.71
CA GLU A 40 -5.66 -2.82 2.20
C GLU A 40 -6.67 -1.81 1.61
N ARG A 41 -6.25 -0.55 1.47
CA ARG A 41 -7.08 0.51 0.87
C ARG A 41 -7.40 0.23 -0.60
N ARG A 42 -6.46 -0.34 -1.37
CA ARG A 42 -6.68 -0.71 -2.78
C ARG A 42 -7.61 -1.91 -2.88
N SER A 43 -7.33 -2.98 -2.13
CA SER A 43 -8.19 -4.18 -2.11
C SER A 43 -9.62 -3.90 -1.68
N ARG A 44 -9.87 -2.89 -0.83
CA ARG A 44 -11.24 -2.46 -0.45
C ARG A 44 -11.93 -1.67 -1.56
N LYS A 45 -11.20 -0.88 -2.36
CA LYS A 45 -11.79 -0.16 -3.50
C LYS A 45 -12.26 -1.12 -4.58
N ASP A 46 -11.50 -2.17 -4.85
CA ASP A 46 -11.85 -3.15 -5.88
C ASP A 46 -13.14 -3.91 -5.51
N LYS A 47 -13.36 -4.15 -4.21
CA LYS A 47 -14.59 -4.79 -3.71
C LYS A 47 -15.83 -3.90 -3.80
N GLN A 48 -15.70 -2.57 -3.69
CA GLN A 48 -16.84 -1.65 -3.78
C GLN A 48 -17.42 -1.55 -5.20
N SER A 49 -16.63 -1.86 -6.22
CA SER A 49 -17.09 -1.86 -7.62
C SER A 49 -17.96 -3.08 -7.99
N ILE A 50 -18.02 -4.12 -7.14
CA ILE A 50 -18.75 -5.37 -7.42
C ILE A 50 -20.17 -5.35 -6.78
N THR A 51 -20.45 -4.37 -5.92
CA THR A 51 -21.71 -4.29 -5.13
C THR A 51 -22.61 -3.11 -5.53
N SER A 52 -22.74 -2.83 -6.84
CA SER A 52 -23.68 -1.84 -7.40
C SER A 52 -24.58 -2.48 -8.45
#